data_AF-A0A0Q0VL34-F1
#
_entry.id   AF-A0A0Q0VL34-F1
#
_cell.length_a   1.000
_cell.length_b   1.000
_cell.length_c   1.000
_cell.angle_alpha   90.00
_cell.angle_beta   90.00
_cell.angle_gamma   90.00
#
_symmetry.space_group_name_H-M   'P 1'
#
loop_
_entity.id
_entity.type
_entity.pdbx_description
1 polymer ?
#
loop_
_entity_poly.entity_id
_entity_poly.type
_entity_poly.pdbx_seq_one_letter_code
_entity_poly.pdbx_strand_id
1 'polypeptide(L)'
;MEICYTPIGIIHSDFTDQEATPIQGIFSSSDGYIEIFPEFMPGLKDLEGFSHLFLIYHFHRAQKWTSFCRPFVDLKSEKGIFAIRHFNRPNPIGLSIVNLVSIEENILRITGVDVLDETPLLDIKPYISQFDHRENVRSGWVDDQDMQKVWDSGASPGGLKKATD
;
A
#
# COMPACT_ATOMS: atom_id res chain seq x y z
N MET A 1 -13.55 3.24 -23.71
CA MET A 1 -14.13 4.08 -22.64
C MET A 1 -13.01 4.37 -21.66
N GLU A 2 -12.75 5.63 -21.37
CA GLU A 2 -11.75 6.07 -20.39
C GLU A 2 -12.48 6.46 -19.10
N ILE A 3 -11.82 6.26 -17.96
CA ILE A 3 -12.34 6.64 -16.64
C ILE A 3 -11.28 7.52 -15.98
N CYS A 4 -11.68 8.71 -15.53
CA CYS A 4 -10.81 9.67 -14.85
C CYS A 4 -11.22 9.77 -13.39
N TYR A 5 -10.23 9.88 -12.50
CA TYR A 5 -10.42 10.06 -11.07
C TYR A 5 -9.71 11.34 -10.62
N THR A 6 -10.27 12.00 -9.62
CA THR A 6 -9.66 13.17 -8.96
C THR A 6 -9.11 12.72 -7.61
N PRO A 7 -7.84 13.01 -7.27
CA PRO A 7 -7.31 12.74 -5.94
C PRO A 7 -8.12 13.47 -4.86
N ILE A 8 -8.31 12.84 -3.72
CA ILE A 8 -9.04 13.40 -2.57
C ILE A 8 -8.12 13.94 -1.47
N GLY A 9 -6.82 13.73 -1.63
CA GLY A 9 -5.80 14.13 -0.67
C GLY A 9 -4.41 13.60 -1.04
N ILE A 10 -3.46 13.80 -0.15
CA ILE A 10 -2.07 13.38 -0.29
C ILE A 10 -1.67 12.53 0.92
N ILE A 11 -0.99 11.42 0.67
CA ILE A 11 -0.36 10.60 1.70
C ILE A 11 1.08 11.07 1.88
N HIS A 12 1.40 11.48 3.10
CA HIS A 12 2.73 11.94 3.50
C HIS A 12 3.43 10.88 4.34
N SER A 13 4.71 10.63 4.04
CA SER A 13 5.53 9.60 4.70
C SER A 13 7.01 9.99 4.70
N ASP A 14 7.82 9.31 5.50
CA ASP A 14 9.28 9.51 5.47
C ASP A 14 9.98 8.82 4.27
N PHE A 15 9.23 8.10 3.42
CA PHE A 15 9.79 7.33 2.32
C PHE A 15 9.95 8.17 1.06
N THR A 16 11.19 8.53 0.71
CA THR A 16 11.52 9.25 -0.53
C THR A 16 12.23 8.37 -1.57
N ASP A 17 12.69 7.19 -1.13
CA ASP A 17 13.36 6.18 -1.94
C ASP A 17 12.55 4.87 -2.00
N GLN A 18 12.26 4.44 -3.22
CA GLN A 18 11.49 3.22 -3.49
C GLN A 18 12.23 1.95 -3.00
N GLU A 19 13.57 1.95 -3.01
CA GLU A 19 14.34 0.78 -2.56
C GLU A 19 14.30 0.59 -1.04
N ALA A 20 14.02 1.67 -0.29
CA ALA A 20 13.88 1.67 1.16
C ALA A 20 12.41 1.58 1.63
N THR A 21 11.45 1.82 0.74
CA THR A 21 10.03 1.77 1.06
C THR A 21 9.58 0.33 1.37
N PRO A 22 8.82 0.06 2.44
CA PRO A 22 8.27 -1.26 2.73
C PRO A 22 7.47 -1.82 1.57
N ILE A 23 7.56 -3.14 1.32
CA ILE A 23 6.85 -3.76 0.19
C ILE A 23 5.34 -3.92 0.43
N GLN A 24 4.90 -3.93 1.69
CA GLN A 24 3.49 -3.97 2.14
C GLN A 24 3.38 -3.39 3.55
N GLY A 25 2.27 -2.71 3.84
CA GLY A 25 2.02 -2.03 5.12
C GLY A 25 2.05 -2.93 6.36
N ILE A 26 1.72 -4.22 6.22
CA ILE A 26 1.82 -5.19 7.34
C ILE A 26 3.24 -5.35 7.87
N PHE A 27 4.26 -5.08 7.05
CA PHE A 27 5.66 -5.15 7.44
C PHE A 27 6.24 -3.80 7.88
N SER A 28 5.41 -2.75 7.88
CA SER A 28 5.79 -1.40 8.24
C SER A 28 5.26 -1.06 9.62
N SER A 29 6.11 -0.48 10.45
CA SER A 29 5.70 0.23 11.67
C SER A 29 5.84 1.74 11.52
N SER A 30 6.05 2.24 10.29
CA SER A 30 6.30 3.65 10.05
C SER A 30 5.02 4.46 10.17
N ASP A 31 5.18 5.64 10.77
CA ASP A 31 4.15 6.65 10.88
C ASP A 31 4.02 7.42 9.56
N GLY A 32 2.86 8.03 9.38
CA GLY A 32 2.62 9.02 8.34
C GLY A 32 1.32 9.75 8.60
N TYR A 33 0.90 10.54 7.63
CA TYR A 33 -0.39 11.21 7.71
C TYR A 33 -1.00 11.42 6.34
N ILE A 34 -2.31 11.56 6.30
CA ILE A 34 -3.07 11.87 5.10
C ILE A 34 -3.59 13.29 5.26
N GLU A 35 -3.31 14.13 4.28
CA GLU A 35 -3.91 15.45 4.15
C GLU A 35 -5.07 15.36 3.15
N ILE A 36 -6.30 15.49 3.64
CA ILE A 36 -7.51 15.49 2.82
C ILE A 36 -7.77 16.90 2.30
N PHE A 37 -8.14 17.01 1.01
CA PHE A 37 -8.45 18.31 0.45
C PHE A 37 -9.75 18.88 1.05
N PRO A 38 -9.84 20.22 1.24
CA PRO A 38 -10.95 20.85 1.97
C PRO A 38 -12.34 20.46 1.48
N GLU A 39 -12.53 20.28 0.18
CA GLU A 39 -13.81 19.91 -0.43
C GLU A 39 -14.30 18.50 -0.05
N PHE A 40 -13.40 17.61 0.39
CA PHE A 40 -13.71 16.23 0.77
C PHE A 40 -13.76 16.01 2.28
N MET A 41 -13.37 17.00 3.10
CA MET A 41 -13.40 16.92 4.57
C MET A 41 -14.74 16.46 5.16
N PRO A 42 -15.93 16.88 4.64
CA PRO A 42 -17.20 16.40 5.19
C PRO A 42 -17.36 14.87 5.14
N GLY A 43 -16.63 14.18 4.25
CA GLY A 43 -16.62 12.72 4.14
C GLY A 43 -15.90 12.00 5.28
N LEU A 44 -15.16 12.71 6.14
CA LEU A 44 -14.45 12.13 7.29
C LEU A 44 -15.34 11.85 8.50
N LYS A 45 -16.60 12.30 8.45
CA LYS A 45 -17.55 12.10 9.55
C LYS A 45 -17.63 10.62 9.94
N ASP A 46 -17.56 10.36 11.25
CA ASP A 46 -17.64 9.03 11.89
C ASP A 46 -16.46 8.07 11.57
N LEU A 47 -15.45 8.52 10.80
CA LEU A 47 -14.31 7.67 10.42
C LEU A 47 -13.42 7.29 11.61
N GLU A 48 -13.37 8.13 12.64
CA GLU A 48 -12.66 7.87 13.91
C GLU A 48 -13.20 6.64 14.68
N GLY A 49 -14.40 6.16 14.33
CA GLY A 49 -14.96 4.93 14.89
C GLY A 49 -14.26 3.65 14.42
N PHE A 50 -13.36 3.74 13.43
CA PHE A 50 -12.63 2.61 12.87
C PHE A 50 -11.14 2.66 13.23
N SER A 51 -10.54 1.53 13.59
CA SER A 51 -9.11 1.46 13.89
C SER A 51 -8.23 1.23 12.67
N HIS A 52 -8.79 0.72 11.57
CA HIS A 52 -8.06 0.39 10.35
C HIS A 52 -8.79 0.89 9.11
N LEU A 53 -8.03 1.34 8.13
CA LEU A 53 -8.54 1.90 6.88
C LEU A 53 -7.90 1.21 5.68
N PHE A 54 -8.68 0.98 4.64
CA PHE A 54 -8.15 0.80 3.29
C PHE A 54 -7.84 2.17 2.69
N LEU A 55 -6.64 2.31 2.14
CA LEU A 55 -6.26 3.43 1.29
C LEU A 55 -6.15 2.94 -0.14
N ILE A 56 -6.80 3.64 -1.07
CA ILE A 56 -6.62 3.44 -2.51
C ILE A 56 -5.93 4.68 -3.05
N TYR A 57 -4.81 4.49 -3.75
CA TYR A 57 -3.96 5.61 -4.16
C TYR A 57 -3.32 5.34 -5.52
N HIS A 58 -2.74 6.39 -6.11
CA HIS A 58 -2.07 6.32 -7.40
C HIS A 58 -0.55 6.28 -7.20
N PHE A 59 0.13 5.25 -7.73
CA PHE A 59 1.59 5.23 -7.79
C PHE A 59 2.07 6.25 -8.83
N HIS A 60 2.14 7.51 -8.43
CA HIS A 60 2.48 8.66 -9.28
C HIS A 60 3.89 8.60 -9.88
N ARG A 61 4.77 7.75 -9.33
CA ARG A 61 6.12 7.46 -9.87
C ARG A 61 6.21 6.15 -10.66
N ALA A 62 5.09 5.42 -10.81
CA ALA A 62 5.06 4.23 -11.66
C ALA A 62 5.40 4.61 -13.11
N GLN A 63 6.14 3.74 -13.76
CA GLN A 63 6.58 3.93 -15.14
C GLN A 63 5.72 3.07 -16.07
N LYS A 64 6.34 2.51 -17.11
CA LYS A 64 5.68 1.65 -18.08
C LYS A 64 5.21 0.35 -17.42
N TRP A 65 3.95 0.00 -17.65
CA TRP A 65 3.42 -1.30 -17.23
C TRP A 65 4.14 -2.46 -17.93
N THR A 66 4.20 -3.61 -17.26
CA THR A 66 4.70 -4.87 -17.85
C THR A 66 3.70 -6.00 -17.67
N SER A 67 3.67 -6.97 -18.59
CA SER A 67 2.77 -8.13 -18.48
C SER A 67 3.25 -9.15 -17.45
N PHE A 68 4.56 -9.24 -17.26
CA PHE A 68 5.22 -10.12 -16.31
C PHE A 68 6.31 -9.35 -15.56
N CYS A 69 6.58 -9.76 -14.33
CA CYS A 69 7.67 -9.22 -13.52
C CYS A 69 8.07 -10.25 -12.47
N ARG A 70 9.31 -10.17 -11.98
CA ARG A 70 9.77 -10.95 -10.83
C ARG A 70 9.33 -10.22 -9.56
N PRO A 71 8.48 -10.82 -8.71
CA PRO A 71 8.08 -10.20 -7.45
C PRO A 71 9.28 -10.09 -6.51
N PHE A 72 9.30 -9.09 -5.63
CA PHE A 72 10.39 -8.91 -4.67
C PHE A 72 10.62 -10.11 -3.75
N VAL A 73 9.56 -10.89 -3.49
CA VAL A 73 9.61 -12.09 -2.64
C VAL A 73 10.07 -13.37 -3.37
N ASP A 74 10.06 -13.38 -4.71
CA ASP A 74 10.58 -14.48 -5.53
C ASP A 74 11.29 -13.91 -6.77
N LEU A 75 12.59 -13.67 -6.64
CA LEU A 75 13.43 -13.14 -7.71
C LEU A 75 13.88 -14.21 -8.74
N LYS A 76 13.46 -15.48 -8.57
CA LYS A 76 13.88 -16.57 -9.45
C LYS A 76 12.94 -16.75 -10.64
N SER A 77 11.65 -16.48 -10.47
CA SER A 77 10.65 -16.73 -11.51
C SER A 77 9.76 -15.51 -11.79
N GLU A 78 9.49 -15.27 -13.07
CA GLU A 78 8.53 -14.24 -13.46
C GLU A 78 7.10 -14.72 -13.21
N LYS A 79 6.26 -13.79 -12.76
CA LYS A 79 4.82 -14.01 -12.59
C LYS A 79 4.06 -12.98 -13.44
N GLY A 80 2.85 -13.33 -13.85
CA GLY A 80 1.96 -12.36 -14.50
C GLY A 80 1.68 -11.18 -13.56
N ILE A 81 1.60 -9.96 -14.10
CA ILE A 81 1.47 -8.73 -13.31
C ILE A 81 0.25 -8.75 -12.37
N PHE A 82 -0.82 -9.44 -12.78
CA PHE A 82 -2.04 -9.60 -11.99
C PHE A 82 -1.95 -10.66 -10.88
N ALA A 83 -0.92 -11.52 -10.91
CA ALA A 83 -0.64 -12.50 -9.87
C ALA A 83 0.34 -11.98 -8.80
N ILE A 84 0.74 -10.70 -8.88
CA ILE A 84 1.65 -10.01 -7.96
C ILE A 84 1.11 -8.60 -7.64
N ARG A 85 1.69 -7.94 -6.63
CA ARG A 85 1.32 -6.58 -6.19
C ARG A 85 2.31 -5.48 -6.63
N HIS A 86 3.00 -5.67 -7.74
CA HIS A 86 3.94 -4.69 -8.27
C HIS A 86 3.22 -3.41 -8.77
N PHE A 87 3.85 -2.23 -8.64
CA PHE A 87 3.27 -0.91 -8.93
C PHE A 87 3.15 -0.57 -10.43
N ASN A 88 4.05 -1.09 -11.29
CA ASN A 88 3.98 -0.91 -12.75
C ASN A 88 2.86 -1.77 -13.41
N ARG A 89 1.61 -1.34 -13.25
CA ARG A 89 0.39 -2.02 -13.75
C ARG A 89 -0.28 -1.18 -14.84
N PRO A 90 -1.23 -1.74 -15.63
CA PRO A 90 -1.99 -0.95 -16.61
C PRO A 90 -2.68 0.27 -15.99
N ASN A 91 -3.23 0.12 -14.78
CA ASN A 91 -3.66 1.21 -13.92
C ASN A 91 -2.82 1.12 -12.64
N PRO A 92 -1.88 2.05 -12.39
CA PRO A 92 -0.95 1.98 -11.26
C PRO A 92 -1.65 2.43 -9.96
N ILE A 93 -2.63 1.63 -9.55
CA ILE A 93 -3.42 1.81 -8.33
C ILE A 93 -2.83 0.92 -7.25
N GLY A 94 -2.55 1.51 -6.10
CA GLY A 94 -2.14 0.80 -4.90
C GLY A 94 -3.28 0.66 -3.89
N LEU A 95 -3.06 -0.25 -2.95
CA LEU A 95 -3.98 -0.58 -1.88
C LEU A 95 -3.17 -0.90 -0.62
N SER A 96 -3.44 -0.19 0.46
CA SER A 96 -2.84 -0.46 1.77
C SER A 96 -3.92 -0.60 2.83
N ILE A 97 -3.66 -1.43 3.83
CA ILE A 97 -4.41 -1.41 5.10
C ILE A 97 -3.50 -0.72 6.11
N VAL A 98 -3.96 0.38 6.69
CA VAL A 98 -3.22 1.18 7.67
C VAL A 98 -3.99 1.26 8.98
N ASN A 99 -3.29 1.53 10.07
CA ASN A 99 -3.93 1.86 11.34
C ASN A 99 -4.28 3.34 11.38
N LEU A 100 -5.50 3.67 11.79
CA LEU A 100 -5.88 5.04 12.11
C LEU A 100 -5.51 5.36 13.55
N VAL A 101 -4.72 6.41 13.75
CA VAL A 101 -4.27 6.88 15.08
C VAL A 101 -5.18 8.00 15.59
N SER A 102 -5.39 9.03 14.78
CA SER A 102 -6.25 10.16 15.10
C SER A 102 -6.70 10.89 13.83
N ILE A 103 -7.77 11.69 13.97
CA ILE A 103 -8.22 12.64 12.95
C ILE A 103 -8.25 14.03 13.60
N GLU A 104 -7.55 14.98 12.98
CA GLU A 104 -7.51 16.37 13.39
C GLU A 104 -7.81 17.24 12.15
N GLU A 105 -9.02 17.82 12.10
CA GLU A 105 -9.51 18.57 10.94
C GLU A 105 -9.47 17.76 9.64
N ASN A 106 -8.52 18.07 8.74
CA ASN A 106 -8.32 17.38 7.47
C ASN A 106 -7.11 16.42 7.49
N ILE A 107 -6.47 16.23 8.65
CA ILE A 107 -5.28 15.40 8.82
C ILE A 107 -5.64 14.09 9.52
N LEU A 108 -5.36 12.96 8.87
CA LEU A 108 -5.49 11.63 9.47
C LEU A 108 -4.09 11.13 9.81
N ARG A 109 -3.78 10.93 11.08
CA ARG A 109 -2.53 10.30 11.52
C ARG A 109 -2.66 8.79 11.39
N ILE A 110 -1.68 8.13 10.77
CA ILE A 110 -1.72 6.71 10.48
C ILE A 110 -0.39 6.01 10.76
N THR A 111 -0.43 4.70 10.96
CA THR A 111 0.77 3.84 10.98
C THR A 111 0.63 2.66 10.02
N GLY A 112 1.75 2.03 9.68
CA GLY A 112 1.80 0.96 8.68
C GLY A 112 1.90 1.48 7.25
N VAL A 113 2.50 2.66 7.08
CA VAL A 113 2.66 3.29 5.76
C VAL A 113 3.71 2.55 4.93
N ASP A 114 3.40 2.31 3.66
CA ASP A 114 4.23 1.57 2.69
C ASP A 114 4.30 2.25 1.31
N VAL A 115 4.02 3.54 1.28
CA VAL A 115 4.04 4.35 0.04
C VAL A 115 5.08 5.45 0.14
N LEU A 116 5.48 5.97 -1.01
CA LEU A 116 6.34 7.14 -1.07
C LEU A 116 5.61 8.39 -0.56
N ASP A 117 6.38 9.35 -0.07
CA ASP A 117 5.90 10.68 0.24
C ASP A 117 5.21 11.33 -0.96
N GLU A 118 4.29 12.25 -0.67
CA GLU A 118 3.46 12.97 -1.65
C GLU A 118 2.58 12.06 -2.53
N THR A 119 2.27 10.84 -2.10
CA THR A 119 1.47 9.91 -2.91
C THR A 119 0.00 10.35 -3.01
N PRO A 120 -0.57 10.56 -4.22
CA PRO A 120 -1.96 10.98 -4.37
C PRO A 120 -2.95 9.90 -3.91
N LEU A 121 -3.83 10.28 -2.98
CA LEU A 121 -4.90 9.43 -2.47
C LEU A 121 -6.12 9.53 -3.38
N LEU A 122 -6.70 8.39 -3.76
CA LEU A 122 -7.91 8.31 -4.57
C LEU A 122 -9.16 8.04 -3.72
N ASP A 123 -9.04 7.23 -2.66
CA ASP A 123 -10.20 6.81 -1.85
C ASP A 123 -9.77 6.29 -0.47
N ILE A 124 -10.70 6.34 0.49
CA ILE A 124 -10.56 5.76 1.84
C ILE A 124 -11.79 4.92 2.14
N LYS A 125 -11.59 3.72 2.70
CA LYS A 125 -12.69 2.89 3.20
C LYS A 125 -12.37 2.34 4.58
N PRO A 126 -13.36 2.20 5.47
CA PRO A 126 -13.14 1.49 6.73
C PRO A 126 -12.83 0.02 6.47
N TYR A 127 -11.89 -0.55 7.20
CA TYR A 127 -11.73 -1.99 7.29
C TYR A 127 -12.73 -2.55 8.31
N ILE A 128 -13.56 -3.50 7.88
CA ILE A 128 -14.60 -4.11 8.70
C ILE A 128 -14.30 -5.60 8.87
N SER A 129 -13.81 -5.96 10.05
CA SER A 129 -13.34 -7.32 10.36
C SER A 129 -14.41 -8.40 10.12
N GLN A 130 -15.69 -8.08 10.28
CA GLN A 130 -16.81 -8.99 10.07
C GLN A 130 -16.94 -9.49 8.62
N PHE A 131 -16.42 -8.76 7.62
CA PHE A 131 -16.54 -9.18 6.21
C PHE A 131 -15.27 -9.02 5.35
N ASP A 132 -14.28 -8.27 5.83
CA ASP A 132 -12.98 -8.13 5.17
C ASP A 132 -12.00 -9.22 5.60
N HIS A 133 -12.18 -9.80 6.80
CA HIS A 133 -11.42 -10.98 7.21
C HIS A 133 -11.96 -12.22 6.47
N ARG A 134 -11.04 -13.04 5.94
CA ARG A 134 -11.37 -14.26 5.19
C ARG A 134 -10.54 -15.42 5.73
N GLU A 135 -11.23 -16.47 6.13
CA GLU A 135 -10.60 -17.74 6.50
C GLU A 135 -10.47 -18.66 5.28
N ASN A 136 -9.60 -19.67 5.36
CA ASN A 136 -9.40 -20.69 4.31
C ASN A 136 -8.98 -20.12 2.94
N VAL A 137 -8.17 -19.08 2.94
CA VAL A 137 -7.66 -18.42 1.72
C VAL A 137 -6.52 -19.22 1.07
N ARG A 138 -6.40 -19.15 -0.27
CA ARG A 138 -5.28 -19.71 -1.03
C ARG A 138 -4.40 -18.58 -1.58
N SER A 139 -3.13 -18.55 -1.19
CA SER A 139 -2.16 -17.50 -1.57
C SER A 139 -1.35 -17.79 -2.84
N GLY A 140 -1.84 -18.70 -3.69
CA GLY A 140 -1.24 -18.99 -4.98
C GLY A 140 0.16 -19.61 -4.87
N TRP A 141 1.18 -18.84 -5.23
CA TRP A 141 2.59 -19.23 -5.25
C TRP A 141 3.40 -18.71 -4.06
N VAL A 142 2.79 -17.92 -3.17
CA VAL A 142 3.40 -17.39 -1.95
C VAL A 142 3.16 -18.36 -0.79
N ASP A 143 4.20 -18.68 -0.03
CA ASP A 143 4.13 -19.52 1.16
C ASP A 143 4.70 -18.84 2.42
N ASP A 144 4.64 -19.54 3.55
CA ASP A 144 5.09 -19.03 4.85
C ASP A 144 6.61 -18.77 4.88
N GLN A 145 7.40 -19.52 4.10
CA GLN A 145 8.86 -19.32 4.05
C GLN A 145 9.18 -18.01 3.32
N ASP A 146 8.44 -17.68 2.27
CA ASP A 146 8.59 -16.39 1.59
C ASP A 146 8.25 -15.22 2.51
N MET A 147 7.23 -15.37 3.37
CA MET A 147 6.88 -14.33 4.34
C MET A 147 7.95 -14.17 5.41
N GLN A 148 8.53 -15.26 5.91
CA GLN A 148 9.63 -15.17 6.87
C GLN A 148 10.85 -14.43 6.27
N LYS A 149 11.21 -14.71 5.02
CA LYS A 149 12.31 -13.99 4.34
C LYS A 149 12.08 -12.48 4.29
N VAL A 150 10.84 -12.04 4.07
CA VAL A 150 10.50 -10.61 4.05
C VAL A 150 10.76 -9.95 5.39
N TRP A 151 10.34 -10.60 6.47
CA TRP A 151 10.61 -10.11 7.83
C TRP A 151 12.10 -10.01 8.11
N ASP A 152 12.87 -11.02 7.72
CA ASP A 152 14.30 -11.10 7.98
C ASP A 152 15.12 -10.10 7.13
N SER A 153 14.59 -9.68 5.97
CA SER A 153 15.26 -8.80 5.02
C SER A 153 14.96 -7.31 5.21
N GLY A 154 14.30 -6.91 6.29
CA GLY A 154 13.87 -5.52 6.50
C GLY A 154 12.74 -5.05 5.58
N ALA A 155 12.03 -6.00 4.96
CA ALA A 155 10.80 -5.81 4.20
C ALA A 155 10.77 -4.71 3.12
N SER A 156 11.91 -4.34 2.55
CA SER A 156 12.03 -3.39 1.43
C SER A 156 12.60 -4.05 0.18
N PRO A 157 12.38 -3.50 -1.03
CA PRO A 157 12.98 -4.02 -2.26
C PRO A 157 14.50 -4.13 -2.18
N GLY A 158 15.18 -3.12 -1.62
CA GLY A 158 16.62 -3.10 -1.47
C GLY A 158 17.13 -4.15 -0.47
N GLY A 159 16.37 -4.37 0.62
CA GLY A 159 16.67 -5.42 1.59
C GLY A 159 16.52 -6.84 1.01
N LEU A 160 15.43 -7.08 0.27
CA LEU A 160 15.15 -8.37 -0.36
C LEU A 160 16.17 -8.75 -1.44
N LYS A 161 16.61 -7.79 -2.26
CA LYS A 161 17.64 -8.03 -3.29
C LYS A 161 18.98 -8.45 -2.66
N LYS A 162 19.40 -7.79 -1.56
CA LYS A 162 20.65 -8.12 -0.84
C LYS A 162 20.61 -9.49 -0.17
N ALA A 163 19.43 -9.98 0.23
CA ALA A 163 19.28 -11.27 0.89
C ALA A 163 19.34 -12.47 -0.08
N THR A 164 19.26 -12.20 -1.40
CA THR A 164 19.28 -13.22 -2.45
C THR A 164 20.61 -13.36 -3.19
N ASP A 165 21.57 -12.49 -2.89
CA ASP A 165 22.97 -12.53 -3.35
C ASP A 165 23.84 -13.39 -2.41
#